data_AF-A0A2G9QLA5-F1
#
_entry.id   AF-A0A2G9QLA5-F1
#
_cell.length_a   1.000
_cell.length_b   1.000
_cell.length_c   1.000
_cell.angle_alpha   90.00
_cell.angle_beta   90.00
_cell.angle_gamma   90.00
#
_symmetry.space_group_name_H-M   'P 1'
#
loop_
_entity.id
_entity.type
_entity.pdbx_description
1 polymer ?
#
loop_
_entity_poly.entity_id
_entity_poly.type
_entity_poly.pdbx_seq_one_letter_code
_entity_poly.pdbx_strand_id
1 'polypeptide(L)'
;MFFCLSAEKGDVKSKTEALKKVIIMILNGEKLPGLLMTIIRFVLPLQDHTIKKLLLVFWEIVPKTTPDGKLLQEMILVCDAYRKVCHANPSERARFIRCIYNLLQSSSPAVKYEAAGTLVTLSSAPTAIKAAAQCYIDLIIKESDNNVKLIVLDRLVELKDHPSHERVLQDLVMDILRVLTTPDLEVRKKTLQLALDLVSSRNVEELVIVLKKEVIKTNNVTEHEDTDKYRQLLVRTLHSCSVRFPDMAANVIPVVGTTFTVPIVETEIKKESGETKPEEEVTVGSTQRLVTEMGTYATQSALSSARPTKKEEERFVELYIISLSCRPPLRGFLLEGDFFVAAALATTLTKIALRYVALVPEKKLQNSFVSEAMLLMATILHVGKSSLPKKQITDDDVDRISLCLKVLSECSPLMSEIFNKECRQSLSNMLHAKLEEEKLSQKKESEKRNVTVQADDPISFMQLTAKSEMSSKEDQFQLSLLAAMGTTQRKEAADPLASKLNK
;
A
#
# COMPACT_ATOMS: atom_id res chain seq x y z
N MET A 1 21.84 -50.47 -18.96
CA MET A 1 21.37 -50.51 -20.37
C MET A 1 20.32 -51.60 -20.60
N PHE A 2 20.55 -52.86 -20.18
CA PHE A 2 19.56 -53.96 -20.33
C PHE A 2 18.22 -53.70 -19.60
N PHE A 3 18.27 -53.16 -18.38
CA PHE A 3 17.06 -52.84 -17.61
C PHE A 3 16.20 -51.73 -18.22
N CYS A 4 16.81 -50.68 -18.77
CA CYS A 4 16.07 -49.60 -19.43
C CYS A 4 15.32 -50.14 -20.65
N LEU A 5 15.95 -51.00 -21.45
CA LEU A 5 15.33 -51.66 -22.60
C LEU A 5 14.17 -52.59 -22.21
N SER A 6 14.32 -53.40 -21.16
CA SER A 6 13.25 -54.28 -20.67
C SER A 6 12.10 -53.50 -20.02
N ALA A 7 12.37 -52.35 -19.39
CA ALA A 7 11.34 -51.47 -18.84
C ALA A 7 10.61 -50.67 -19.94
N GLU A 8 11.31 -50.31 -21.03
CA GLU A 8 10.78 -49.55 -22.16
C GLU A 8 9.92 -50.40 -23.11
N LYS A 9 10.39 -51.60 -23.46
CA LYS A 9 9.78 -52.45 -24.50
C LYS A 9 9.21 -53.79 -24.00
N GLY A 10 9.38 -54.12 -22.72
CA GLY A 10 8.94 -55.40 -22.16
C GLY A 10 7.44 -55.47 -21.89
N ASP A 11 6.88 -56.67 -21.87
CA ASP A 11 5.49 -56.94 -21.49
C ASP A 11 5.30 -56.77 -19.97
N VAL A 12 4.06 -56.69 -19.48
CA VAL A 12 3.73 -56.41 -18.04
C VAL A 12 4.49 -57.36 -17.09
N LYS A 13 4.61 -58.64 -17.45
CA LYS A 13 5.35 -59.64 -16.68
C LYS A 13 6.85 -59.36 -16.65
N SER A 14 7.44 -59.02 -17.80
CA SER A 14 8.87 -58.67 -17.91
C SER A 14 9.20 -57.39 -17.14
N LYS A 15 8.30 -56.40 -17.15
CA LYS A 15 8.44 -55.18 -16.34
C LYS A 15 8.36 -55.47 -14.84
N THR A 16 7.50 -56.41 -14.43
CA THR A 16 7.37 -56.86 -13.03
C THR A 16 8.66 -57.51 -12.54
N GLU A 17 9.24 -58.42 -13.33
CA GLU A 17 10.52 -59.07 -12.98
C GLU A 17 11.69 -58.08 -13.00
N ALA A 18 11.72 -57.16 -13.96
CA ALA A 18 12.72 -56.10 -14.02
C ALA A 18 12.66 -55.22 -12.75
N LEU A 19 11.45 -54.82 -12.31
CA LEU A 19 11.28 -54.01 -11.10
C LEU A 19 11.70 -54.77 -9.83
N LYS A 20 11.39 -56.06 -9.72
CA LYS A 20 11.86 -56.90 -8.60
C LYS A 20 13.39 -56.98 -8.54
N LYS A 21 14.04 -57.21 -9.69
CA LYS A 21 15.50 -57.26 -9.77
C LYS A 21 16.14 -55.92 -9.40
N VAL A 22 15.55 -54.82 -9.89
CA VAL A 22 15.98 -53.45 -9.51
C VAL A 22 15.91 -53.24 -8.01
N ILE A 23 14.81 -53.63 -7.35
CA ILE A 23 14.64 -53.51 -5.90
C ILE A 23 15.75 -54.26 -5.16
N ILE A 24 16.05 -55.50 -5.58
CA ILE A 24 17.11 -56.32 -4.98
C ILE A 24 18.49 -55.68 -5.18
N MET A 25 18.79 -55.17 -6.38
CA MET A 25 20.06 -54.51 -6.68
C MET A 25 20.27 -53.25 -5.83
N ILE A 26 19.21 -52.45 -5.64
CA ILE A 26 19.26 -51.27 -4.76
C ILE A 26 19.47 -51.67 -3.30
N LEU A 27 18.78 -52.73 -2.82
CA LEU A 27 18.98 -53.26 -1.47
C LEU A 27 20.40 -53.80 -1.24
N ASN A 28 21.03 -54.33 -2.28
CA ASN A 28 22.43 -54.77 -2.26
C ASN A 28 23.44 -53.60 -2.35
N GLY A 29 22.96 -52.35 -2.43
CA GLY A 29 23.79 -51.14 -2.43
C GLY A 29 24.24 -50.65 -3.81
N GLU A 30 23.74 -51.24 -4.90
CA GLU A 30 24.09 -50.80 -6.25
C GLU A 30 23.36 -49.49 -6.61
N LYS A 31 24.12 -48.47 -7.03
CA LYS A 31 23.58 -47.20 -7.52
C LYS A 31 23.30 -47.29 -9.01
N LEU A 32 22.03 -47.15 -9.40
CA LEU A 32 21.58 -47.18 -10.79
C LEU A 32 21.14 -45.77 -11.24
N PRO A 33 22.06 -44.91 -11.72
CA PRO A 33 21.72 -43.55 -12.16
C PRO A 33 20.80 -43.57 -13.39
N GLY A 34 19.84 -42.65 -13.45
CA GLY A 34 18.90 -42.50 -14.58
C GLY A 34 17.74 -43.50 -14.61
N LEU A 35 17.69 -44.45 -13.67
CA LEU A 35 16.62 -45.45 -13.61
C LEU A 35 15.27 -44.86 -13.19
N LEU A 36 15.29 -43.79 -12.40
CA LEU A 36 14.08 -43.17 -11.84
C LEU A 36 13.17 -42.64 -12.96
N MET A 37 13.73 -41.94 -13.94
CA MET A 37 12.98 -41.47 -15.11
C MET A 37 12.40 -42.61 -15.96
N THR A 38 13.15 -43.69 -16.17
CA THR A 38 12.63 -44.85 -16.90
C THR A 38 11.42 -45.47 -16.18
N ILE A 39 11.49 -45.58 -14.85
CA ILE A 39 10.39 -46.15 -14.05
C ILE A 39 9.17 -45.21 -14.04
N ILE A 40 9.37 -43.90 -13.88
CA ILE A 40 8.29 -42.90 -13.94
C ILE A 40 7.60 -42.92 -15.30
N ARG A 41 8.35 -43.02 -16.40
CA ARG A 41 7.78 -42.95 -17.75
C ARG A 41 7.08 -44.24 -18.19
N PHE A 42 7.65 -45.40 -17.87
CA PHE A 42 7.23 -46.67 -18.48
C PHE A 42 6.61 -47.69 -17.53
N VAL A 43 6.75 -47.51 -16.21
CA VAL A 43 6.25 -48.45 -15.20
C VAL A 43 5.11 -47.84 -14.39
N LEU A 44 5.21 -46.56 -14.02
CA LEU A 44 4.16 -45.83 -13.31
C LEU A 44 2.77 -45.84 -13.98
N PRO A 45 2.60 -45.68 -15.30
CA PRO A 45 1.27 -45.65 -15.92
C PRO A 45 0.58 -47.02 -15.97
N LEU A 46 1.27 -48.11 -15.59
CA LEU A 46 0.69 -49.45 -15.64
C LEU A 46 -0.35 -49.64 -14.53
N GLN A 47 -1.48 -50.26 -14.88
CA GLN A 47 -2.58 -50.45 -13.94
C GLN A 47 -2.47 -51.70 -13.05
N ASP A 48 -1.52 -52.60 -13.35
CA ASP A 48 -1.37 -53.87 -12.67
C ASP A 48 -1.13 -53.73 -11.15
N HIS A 49 -1.86 -54.51 -10.35
CA HIS A 49 -1.81 -54.43 -8.89
C HIS A 49 -0.46 -54.87 -8.32
N THR A 50 0.22 -55.83 -8.96
CA THR A 50 1.51 -56.32 -8.47
C THR A 50 2.62 -55.29 -8.72
N ILE A 51 2.62 -54.66 -9.89
CA ILE A 51 3.52 -53.56 -10.22
C ILE A 51 3.30 -52.37 -9.28
N LYS A 52 2.05 -52.00 -9.01
CA LYS A 52 1.74 -50.91 -8.06
C LYS A 52 2.30 -51.19 -6.66
N LYS A 53 2.17 -52.42 -6.14
CA LYS A 53 2.76 -52.80 -4.84
C LYS A 53 4.28 -52.76 -4.86
N LEU A 54 4.91 -53.24 -5.93
CA LEU A 54 6.37 -53.18 -6.08
C LEU A 54 6.89 -51.75 -6.21
N LEU A 55 6.14 -50.87 -6.87
CA LEU A 55 6.47 -49.44 -6.94
C LEU A 55 6.51 -48.82 -5.54
N LEU A 56 5.57 -49.15 -4.64
CA LEU A 56 5.61 -48.66 -3.25
C LEU A 56 6.93 -49.00 -2.55
N VAL A 57 7.37 -50.26 -2.68
CA VAL A 57 8.63 -50.74 -2.10
C VAL A 57 9.82 -50.02 -2.76
N PHE A 58 9.80 -49.88 -4.08
CA PHE A 58 10.82 -49.14 -4.82
C PHE A 58 10.94 -47.69 -4.34
N TRP A 59 9.83 -46.99 -4.12
CA TRP A 59 9.83 -45.60 -3.64
C TRP A 59 10.37 -45.44 -2.21
N GLU A 60 10.21 -46.46 -1.38
CA GLU A 60 10.73 -46.49 -0.01
C GLU A 60 12.27 -46.59 -0.02
N ILE A 61 12.82 -47.50 -0.84
CA ILE A 61 14.26 -47.82 -0.88
C ILE A 61 15.09 -46.87 -1.74
N VAL A 62 14.49 -46.19 -2.73
CA VAL A 62 15.26 -45.37 -3.67
C VAL A 62 15.99 -44.25 -2.92
N PRO A 63 17.29 -44.04 -3.22
CA PRO A 63 18.03 -42.91 -2.68
C PRO A 63 17.40 -41.61 -3.18
N LYS A 64 16.96 -40.79 -2.23
CA LYS A 64 16.26 -39.52 -2.50
C LYS A 64 17.25 -38.36 -2.70
N THR A 65 18.51 -38.59 -2.33
CA THR A 65 19.60 -37.62 -2.38
C THR A 65 20.68 -38.04 -3.37
N THR A 66 21.27 -37.06 -4.04
CA THR A 66 22.53 -37.19 -4.76
C THR A 66 23.67 -37.53 -3.79
N PRO A 67 24.84 -37.97 -4.30
CA PRO A 67 26.01 -38.24 -3.47
C PRO A 67 26.44 -37.05 -2.61
N ASP A 68 26.12 -35.83 -3.04
CA ASP A 68 26.43 -34.57 -2.35
C ASP A 68 25.38 -34.20 -1.27
N GLY A 69 24.41 -35.07 -1.00
CA GLY A 69 23.35 -34.84 -0.01
C GLY A 69 22.22 -33.91 -0.47
N LYS A 70 22.21 -33.47 -1.74
CA LYS A 70 21.11 -32.67 -2.30
C LYS A 70 20.00 -33.58 -2.82
N LEU A 71 18.73 -33.21 -2.68
CA LEU A 71 17.66 -34.05 -3.24
C LEU A 71 17.66 -34.03 -4.77
N LEU A 72 17.31 -35.16 -5.39
CA LEU A 72 17.19 -35.31 -6.85
C LEU A 72 16.03 -34.45 -7.38
N GLN A 73 16.24 -33.71 -8.48
CA GLN A 73 15.18 -32.95 -9.16
C GLN A 73 14.01 -33.84 -9.62
N GLU A 74 14.31 -35.10 -9.93
CA GLU A 74 13.33 -36.12 -10.28
C GLU A 74 12.26 -36.33 -9.18
N MET A 75 12.53 -35.93 -7.92
CA MET A 75 11.56 -35.99 -6.81
C MET A 75 10.30 -35.13 -7.04
N ILE A 76 10.36 -34.12 -7.91
CA ILE A 76 9.17 -33.34 -8.32
C ILE A 76 8.16 -34.27 -9.02
N LEU A 77 8.64 -35.10 -9.95
CA LEU A 77 7.82 -36.08 -10.66
C LEU A 77 7.34 -37.21 -9.75
N VAL A 78 8.11 -37.54 -8.71
CA VAL A 78 7.71 -38.50 -7.69
C VAL A 78 6.52 -37.98 -6.88
N CYS A 79 6.43 -36.67 -6.63
CA CYS A 79 5.28 -36.08 -5.95
C CYS A 79 3.98 -36.22 -6.78
N ASP A 80 4.03 -35.94 -8.10
CA ASP A 80 2.89 -36.18 -9.00
C ASP A 80 2.54 -37.68 -9.10
N ALA A 81 3.56 -38.55 -9.13
CA ALA A 81 3.37 -39.99 -9.09
C ALA A 81 2.65 -40.45 -7.81
N TYR A 82 3.06 -39.94 -6.64
CA TYR A 82 2.38 -40.23 -5.37
C TYR A 82 0.94 -39.74 -5.37
N ARG A 83 0.66 -38.57 -5.92
CA ARG A 83 -0.71 -38.05 -6.05
C ARG A 83 -1.58 -39.02 -6.86
N LYS A 84 -1.11 -39.46 -8.03
CA LYS A 84 -1.82 -40.42 -8.90
C LYS A 84 -2.03 -41.78 -8.23
N VAL A 85 -1.02 -42.31 -7.55
CA VAL A 85 -1.12 -43.62 -6.88
C VAL A 85 -2.07 -43.57 -5.68
N CYS A 86 -2.08 -42.48 -4.91
CA CYS A 86 -3.00 -42.31 -3.79
C CYS A 86 -4.47 -42.23 -4.23
N HIS A 87 -4.75 -41.60 -5.38
CA HIS A 87 -6.11 -41.62 -5.94
C HIS A 87 -6.55 -43.02 -6.35
N ALA A 88 -5.65 -43.84 -6.89
CA ALA A 88 -5.96 -45.21 -7.28
C ALA A 88 -6.09 -46.18 -6.08
N ASN A 89 -5.31 -45.97 -5.01
CA ASN A 89 -5.27 -46.86 -3.85
C ASN A 89 -5.32 -46.08 -2.51
N PRO A 90 -6.52 -45.78 -1.98
CA PRO A 90 -6.67 -45.01 -0.74
C PRO A 90 -6.06 -45.68 0.50
N SER A 91 -5.91 -47.01 0.53
CA SER A 91 -5.37 -47.75 1.67
C SER A 91 -3.91 -47.43 1.99
N GLU A 92 -3.13 -47.02 1.00
CA GLU A 92 -1.69 -46.74 1.15
C GLU A 92 -1.40 -45.24 1.40
N ARG A 93 -2.45 -44.40 1.40
CA ARG A 93 -2.35 -42.93 1.55
C ARG A 93 -1.58 -42.52 2.80
N ALA A 94 -1.75 -43.23 3.91
CA ALA A 94 -1.05 -42.93 5.17
C ALA A 94 0.47 -43.08 5.06
N ARG A 95 0.95 -44.09 4.30
CA ARG A 95 2.39 -44.34 4.11
C ARG A 95 3.03 -43.23 3.25
N PHE A 96 2.32 -42.78 2.22
CA PHE A 96 2.77 -41.68 1.37
C PHE A 96 2.80 -40.33 2.08
N ILE A 97 1.80 -40.04 2.92
CA ILE A 97 1.80 -38.81 3.73
C ILE A 97 3.08 -38.73 4.57
N ARG A 98 3.50 -39.84 5.20
CA ARG A 98 4.77 -39.91 5.95
C ARG A 98 5.98 -39.61 5.07
N CYS A 99 6.04 -40.15 3.86
CA CYS A 99 7.11 -39.83 2.90
C CYS A 99 7.11 -38.35 2.50
N ILE A 100 5.94 -37.74 2.30
CA ILE A 100 5.82 -36.33 1.93
C ILE A 100 6.31 -35.41 3.05
N TYR A 101 6.02 -35.73 4.32
CA TYR A 101 6.58 -34.99 5.45
C TYR A 101 8.11 -34.97 5.45
N ASN A 102 8.76 -36.08 5.06
CA ASN A 102 10.22 -36.11 4.89
C ASN A 102 10.67 -35.23 3.71
N LEU A 103 9.90 -35.16 2.62
CA LEU A 103 10.21 -34.30 1.47
C LEU A 103 10.03 -32.80 1.77
N LEU A 104 9.14 -32.41 2.68
CA LEU A 104 9.02 -31.02 3.15
C LEU A 104 10.31 -30.51 3.81
N GLN A 105 11.10 -31.40 4.40
CA GLN A 105 12.39 -31.08 5.03
C GLN A 105 13.56 -31.03 4.03
N SER A 106 13.30 -31.23 2.73
CA SER A 106 14.29 -31.19 1.65
C SER A 106 15.13 -29.91 1.65
N SER A 107 16.37 -29.96 1.16
CA SER A 107 17.18 -28.76 0.92
C SER A 107 16.77 -27.99 -0.34
N SER A 108 16.08 -28.64 -1.28
CA SER A 108 15.68 -28.04 -2.56
C SER A 108 14.33 -27.31 -2.46
N PRO A 109 14.27 -26.01 -2.78
CA PRO A 109 13.02 -25.23 -2.76
C PRO A 109 11.94 -25.78 -3.69
N ALA A 110 12.32 -26.21 -4.90
CA ALA A 110 11.37 -26.78 -5.86
C ALA A 110 10.70 -28.06 -5.34
N VAL A 111 11.47 -28.93 -4.65
CA VAL A 111 10.92 -30.14 -4.04
C VAL A 111 10.00 -29.78 -2.86
N LYS A 112 10.35 -28.78 -2.04
CA LYS A 112 9.48 -28.30 -0.95
C LYS A 112 8.14 -27.80 -1.46
N TYR A 113 8.18 -26.95 -2.50
CA TYR A 113 6.99 -26.37 -3.11
C TYR A 113 6.04 -27.46 -3.62
N GLU A 114 6.57 -28.44 -4.35
CA GLU A 114 5.77 -29.54 -4.90
C GLU A 114 5.28 -30.51 -3.82
N ALA A 115 6.11 -30.80 -2.81
CA ALA A 115 5.74 -31.65 -1.68
C ALA A 115 4.60 -31.01 -0.86
N ALA A 116 4.66 -29.70 -0.61
CA ALA A 116 3.59 -28.96 0.08
C ALA A 116 2.29 -29.00 -0.73
N GLY A 117 2.35 -28.78 -2.05
CA GLY A 117 1.17 -28.83 -2.91
C GLY A 117 0.56 -30.22 -2.97
N THR A 118 1.41 -31.25 -2.98
CA THR A 118 0.98 -32.65 -2.93
C THR A 118 0.35 -32.99 -1.58
N LEU A 119 0.91 -32.51 -0.46
CA LEU A 119 0.38 -32.75 0.87
C LEU A 119 -1.04 -32.19 1.02
N VAL A 120 -1.28 -30.95 0.57
CA VAL A 120 -2.61 -30.31 0.59
C VAL A 120 -3.64 -31.15 -0.17
N THR A 121 -3.28 -31.63 -1.35
CA THR A 121 -4.21 -32.46 -2.14
C THR A 121 -4.46 -33.84 -1.56
N LEU A 122 -3.48 -34.38 -0.84
CA LEU A 122 -3.56 -35.70 -0.23
C LEU A 122 -4.04 -35.66 1.21
N SER A 123 -4.30 -34.51 1.81
CA SER A 123 -4.79 -34.43 3.19
C SER A 123 -5.44 -33.09 3.46
N SER A 124 -6.71 -33.11 3.87
CA SER A 124 -7.44 -31.95 4.41
C SER A 124 -7.31 -31.85 5.93
N ALA A 125 -6.48 -32.68 6.57
CA ALA A 125 -6.27 -32.63 8.01
C ALA A 125 -5.60 -31.29 8.40
N PRO A 126 -6.09 -30.58 9.43
CA PRO A 126 -5.54 -29.28 9.83
C PRO A 126 -4.03 -29.27 10.09
N THR A 127 -3.49 -30.37 10.63
CA THR A 127 -2.05 -30.53 10.87
C THR A 127 -1.23 -30.58 9.57
N ALA A 128 -1.75 -31.25 8.54
CA ALA A 128 -1.11 -31.34 7.23
C ALA A 128 -1.17 -30.01 6.48
N ILE A 129 -2.32 -29.33 6.53
CA ILE A 129 -2.48 -28.00 5.94
C ILE A 129 -1.57 -26.99 6.63
N LYS A 130 -1.47 -27.02 7.97
CA LYS A 130 -0.56 -26.15 8.73
C LYS A 130 0.90 -26.38 8.33
N ALA A 131 1.34 -27.63 8.22
CA ALA A 131 2.69 -27.96 7.81
C ALA A 131 2.99 -27.51 6.37
N ALA A 132 2.05 -27.67 5.44
CA ALA A 132 2.20 -27.21 4.07
C ALA A 132 2.25 -25.67 3.98
N ALA A 133 1.35 -24.98 4.67
CA ALA A 133 1.32 -23.51 4.72
C ALA A 133 2.61 -22.95 5.35
N GLN A 134 3.09 -23.53 6.44
CA GLN A 134 4.38 -23.16 7.04
C GLN A 134 5.53 -23.34 6.05
N CYS A 135 5.54 -24.44 5.30
CA CYS A 135 6.56 -24.69 4.29
C CYS A 135 6.53 -23.64 3.16
N TYR A 136 5.34 -23.19 2.74
CA TYR A 136 5.20 -22.11 1.76
C TYR A 136 5.70 -20.77 2.31
N ILE A 137 5.35 -20.41 3.55
CA ILE A 137 5.84 -19.18 4.20
C ILE A 137 7.37 -19.20 4.32
N ASP A 138 7.94 -20.31 4.78
CA ASP A 138 9.39 -20.50 4.87
C ASP A 138 10.09 -20.34 3.51
N LEU A 139 9.45 -20.80 2.44
CA LEU A 139 9.97 -20.69 1.07
C LEU A 139 9.92 -19.23 0.60
N ILE A 140 8.82 -18.50 0.85
CA ILE A 140 8.72 -17.07 0.52
C ILE A 140 9.79 -16.24 1.23
N ILE A 141 10.11 -16.57 2.49
CA ILE A 141 11.12 -15.84 3.26
C ILE A 141 12.55 -16.13 2.76
N LYS A 142 12.83 -17.38 2.36
CA LYS A 142 14.19 -17.83 1.99
C LYS A 142 14.55 -17.58 0.53
N GLU A 143 13.58 -17.60 -0.37
CA GLU A 143 13.82 -17.37 -1.80
C GLU A 143 14.22 -15.91 -2.07
N SER A 144 15.11 -15.72 -3.04
CA SER A 144 15.55 -14.38 -3.48
C SER A 144 14.70 -13.84 -4.64
N ASP A 145 14.15 -14.72 -5.48
CA ASP A 145 13.35 -14.33 -6.65
C ASP A 145 11.94 -13.89 -6.25
N ASN A 146 11.61 -12.62 -6.52
CA ASN A 146 10.30 -12.05 -6.24
C ASN A 146 9.18 -12.76 -7.01
N ASN A 147 9.43 -13.27 -8.22
CA ASN A 147 8.43 -13.99 -8.98
C ASN A 147 8.05 -15.31 -8.30
N VAL A 148 9.04 -16.03 -7.77
CA VAL A 148 8.79 -17.26 -7.00
C VAL A 148 7.99 -16.94 -5.74
N LYS A 149 8.32 -15.84 -5.04
CA LYS A 149 7.53 -15.37 -3.88
C LYS A 149 6.08 -15.10 -4.25
N LEU A 150 5.83 -14.40 -5.35
CA LEU A 150 4.48 -14.09 -5.81
C LEU A 150 3.69 -15.35 -6.17
N ILE A 151 4.30 -16.31 -6.87
CA ILE A 151 3.66 -17.59 -7.21
C ILE A 151 3.27 -18.37 -5.94
N VAL A 152 4.14 -18.39 -4.94
CA VAL A 152 3.91 -19.13 -3.70
C VAL A 152 2.88 -18.42 -2.82
N LEU A 153 2.88 -17.08 -2.80
CA LEU A 153 1.82 -16.26 -2.19
C LEU A 153 0.46 -16.55 -2.82
N ASP A 154 0.38 -16.67 -4.15
CA ASP A 154 -0.86 -17.00 -4.84
C ASP A 154 -1.40 -18.38 -4.41
N ARG A 155 -0.51 -19.36 -4.15
CA ARG A 155 -0.92 -20.66 -3.57
C ARG A 155 -1.46 -20.55 -2.15
N LEU A 156 -0.90 -19.67 -1.32
CA LEU A 156 -1.46 -19.40 0.02
C LEU A 156 -2.83 -18.72 -0.06
N VAL A 157 -3.03 -17.83 -1.05
CA VAL A 157 -4.33 -17.20 -1.30
C VAL A 157 -5.35 -18.24 -1.77
N GLU A 158 -5.00 -19.13 -2.69
CA GLU A 158 -5.87 -20.24 -3.11
C GLU A 158 -6.24 -21.18 -1.94
N LEU A 159 -5.30 -21.43 -1.03
CA LEU A 159 -5.57 -22.24 0.17
C LEU A 159 -6.63 -21.62 1.08
N LYS A 160 -6.68 -20.29 1.15
CA LYS A 160 -7.64 -19.54 1.97
C LYS A 160 -9.09 -19.77 1.55
N ASP A 161 -9.35 -20.01 0.26
CA ASP A 161 -10.71 -20.11 -0.28
C ASP A 161 -11.53 -21.27 0.33
N HIS A 162 -10.85 -22.23 0.97
CA HIS A 162 -11.51 -23.30 1.73
C HIS A 162 -11.65 -22.93 3.23
N PRO A 163 -12.87 -22.93 3.80
CA PRO A 163 -13.13 -22.44 5.16
C PRO A 163 -12.44 -23.26 6.26
N SER A 164 -12.16 -24.55 6.00
CA SER A 164 -11.39 -25.39 6.93
C SER A 164 -9.91 -25.02 6.97
N HIS A 165 -9.36 -24.59 5.83
CA HIS A 165 -7.97 -24.18 5.70
C HIS A 165 -7.78 -22.74 6.19
N GLU A 166 -8.78 -21.87 5.96
CA GLU A 166 -8.79 -20.49 6.45
C GLU A 166 -8.53 -20.42 7.96
N ARG A 167 -9.23 -21.23 8.77
CA ARG A 167 -9.01 -21.31 10.23
C ARG A 167 -7.57 -21.67 10.61
N VAL A 168 -6.93 -22.53 9.83
CA VAL A 168 -5.54 -22.94 10.06
C VAL A 168 -4.57 -21.82 9.65
N LEU A 169 -4.87 -21.11 8.57
CA LEU A 169 -4.10 -19.95 8.10
C LEU A 169 -4.20 -18.76 9.07
N GLN A 170 -5.33 -18.59 9.76
CA GLN A 170 -5.50 -17.56 10.79
C GLN A 170 -4.48 -17.69 11.93
N ASP A 171 -4.09 -18.92 12.29
CA ASP A 171 -3.04 -19.19 13.29
C ASP A 171 -1.62 -18.85 12.78
N LEU A 172 -1.44 -18.69 11.47
CA LEU A 172 -0.14 -18.44 10.81
C LEU A 172 0.02 -16.97 10.36
N VAL A 173 -0.91 -16.08 10.68
CA VAL A 173 -0.87 -14.67 10.24
C VAL A 173 0.43 -13.97 10.64
N MET A 174 0.94 -14.23 11.84
CA MET A 174 2.19 -13.63 12.31
C MET A 174 3.41 -14.11 11.51
N ASP A 175 3.41 -15.38 11.10
CA ASP A 175 4.44 -15.92 10.21
C ASP A 175 4.32 -15.34 8.80
N ILE A 176 3.10 -15.15 8.28
CA ILE A 176 2.84 -14.49 6.99
C ILE A 176 3.37 -13.04 7.02
N LEU A 177 3.16 -12.29 8.10
CA LEU A 177 3.65 -10.91 8.22
C LEU A 177 5.17 -10.79 8.19
N ARG A 178 5.93 -11.87 8.47
CA ARG A 178 7.39 -11.88 8.32
C ARG A 178 7.82 -11.67 6.87
N VAL A 179 6.97 -11.96 5.89
CA VAL A 179 7.25 -11.74 4.46
C VAL A 179 7.45 -10.25 4.14
N LEU A 180 6.90 -9.34 4.94
CA LEU A 180 7.02 -7.87 4.76
C LEU A 180 8.46 -7.35 4.80
N THR A 181 9.40 -8.14 5.32
CA THR A 181 10.83 -7.82 5.25
C THR A 181 11.38 -7.81 3.83
N THR A 182 10.67 -8.41 2.86
CA THR A 182 11.02 -8.35 1.44
C THR A 182 10.88 -6.91 0.94
N PRO A 183 11.87 -6.34 0.22
CA PRO A 183 11.83 -4.94 -0.21
C PRO A 183 10.79 -4.66 -1.31
N ASP A 184 10.41 -5.69 -2.06
CA ASP A 184 9.48 -5.59 -3.18
C ASP A 184 8.06 -5.16 -2.77
N LEU A 185 7.54 -4.13 -3.45
CA LEU A 185 6.24 -3.54 -3.13
C LEU A 185 5.07 -4.48 -3.49
N GLU A 186 5.19 -5.27 -4.55
CA GLU A 186 4.11 -6.15 -5.01
C GLU A 186 3.93 -7.35 -4.07
N VAL A 187 5.04 -7.96 -3.64
CA VAL A 187 5.05 -9.00 -2.60
C VAL A 187 4.44 -8.47 -1.30
N ARG A 188 4.82 -7.25 -0.87
CA ARG A 188 4.24 -6.60 0.33
C ARG A 188 2.75 -6.36 0.19
N LYS A 189 2.28 -5.89 -0.97
CA LYS A 189 0.86 -5.66 -1.26
C LYS A 189 0.03 -6.92 -1.20
N LYS A 190 0.45 -8.00 -1.86
CA LYS A 190 -0.25 -9.29 -1.78
C LYS A 190 -0.25 -9.85 -0.35
N THR A 191 0.87 -9.73 0.36
CA THR A 191 1.01 -10.20 1.75
C THR A 191 0.04 -9.45 2.68
N LEU A 192 -0.02 -8.12 2.60
CA LEU A 192 -0.92 -7.32 3.43
C LEU A 192 -2.39 -7.60 3.12
N GLN A 193 -2.74 -7.82 1.85
CA GLN A 193 -4.10 -8.22 1.47
C GLN A 193 -4.48 -9.57 2.06
N LEU A 194 -3.61 -10.58 1.94
CA LEU A 194 -3.83 -11.89 2.54
C LEU A 194 -3.94 -11.81 4.06
N ALA A 195 -3.07 -11.04 4.71
CA ALA A 195 -3.11 -10.84 6.16
C ALA A 195 -4.42 -10.18 6.59
N LEU A 196 -4.89 -9.14 5.89
CA LEU A 196 -6.15 -8.47 6.18
C LEU A 196 -7.35 -9.41 6.03
N ASP A 197 -7.35 -10.27 5.01
CA ASP A 197 -8.43 -11.25 4.82
C ASP A 197 -8.46 -12.28 5.97
N LEU A 198 -7.30 -12.66 6.52
CA LEU A 198 -7.15 -13.59 7.63
C LEU A 198 -7.25 -12.94 9.03
N VAL A 199 -7.49 -11.62 9.12
CA VAL A 199 -7.67 -10.95 10.41
C VAL A 199 -8.96 -11.43 11.08
N SER A 200 -8.82 -11.80 12.36
CA SER A 200 -9.90 -12.14 13.28
C SER A 200 -9.72 -11.39 14.61
N SER A 201 -10.72 -11.43 15.48
CA SER A 201 -10.62 -10.83 16.82
C SER A 201 -9.50 -11.42 17.69
N ARG A 202 -8.97 -12.60 17.34
CA ARG A 202 -7.90 -13.26 18.09
C ARG A 202 -6.50 -12.75 17.75
N ASN A 203 -6.27 -12.30 16.52
CA ASN A 203 -4.94 -11.95 16.01
C ASN A 203 -4.79 -10.46 15.66
N VAL A 204 -5.89 -9.69 15.69
CA VAL A 204 -5.89 -8.26 15.32
C VAL A 204 -4.95 -7.40 16.17
N GLU A 205 -4.81 -7.70 17.47
CA GLU A 205 -3.94 -6.93 18.37
C GLU A 205 -2.47 -7.06 17.99
N GLU A 206 -2.00 -8.29 17.85
CA GLU A 206 -0.62 -8.57 17.46
C GLU A 206 -0.33 -8.04 16.05
N LEU A 207 -1.27 -8.18 15.11
CA LEU A 207 -1.14 -7.67 13.75
C LEU A 207 -1.00 -6.14 13.73
N VAL A 208 -1.83 -5.42 14.47
CA VAL A 208 -1.74 -3.95 14.59
C VAL A 208 -0.38 -3.54 15.16
N ILE A 209 0.12 -4.23 16.19
CA ILE A 209 1.43 -3.93 16.78
C ILE A 209 2.56 -4.11 15.76
N VAL A 210 2.53 -5.19 14.97
CA VAL A 210 3.53 -5.43 13.91
C VAL A 210 3.46 -4.35 12.83
N LEU A 211 2.27 -4.02 12.35
CA LEU A 211 2.08 -2.98 11.33
C LEU A 211 2.57 -1.61 11.83
N LYS A 212 2.29 -1.25 13.10
CA LYS A 212 2.82 -0.02 13.70
C LYS A 212 4.34 0.01 13.71
N LYS A 213 4.99 -1.08 14.14
CA LYS A 213 6.45 -1.19 14.15
C LYS A 213 7.02 -1.04 12.74
N GLU A 214 6.35 -1.60 11.75
CA GLU A 214 6.78 -1.53 10.35
C GLU A 214 6.65 -0.11 9.78
N VAL A 215 5.57 0.61 10.10
CA VAL A 215 5.43 2.04 9.76
C VAL A 215 6.55 2.87 10.39
N ILE A 216 6.87 2.65 11.66
CA ILE A 216 7.96 3.37 12.34
C ILE A 216 9.31 3.10 11.65
N LYS A 217 9.58 1.86 11.20
CA LYS A 217 10.82 1.55 10.46
C LYS A 217 10.89 2.28 9.12
N THR A 218 9.77 2.42 8.41
CA THR A 218 9.75 3.15 7.13
C THR A 218 10.10 4.63 7.26
N ASN A 219 10.04 5.21 8.46
CA ASN A 219 10.42 6.60 8.71
C ASN A 219 11.93 6.84 8.82
N ASN A 220 12.74 5.79 9.03
CA ASN A 220 14.19 5.91 9.22
C ASN A 220 15.01 5.64 7.94
N VAL A 221 14.36 5.32 6.83
CA VAL A 221 15.00 4.96 5.56
C VAL A 221 14.89 6.12 4.60
N THR A 222 16.00 6.48 3.94
CA THR A 222 16.06 7.53 2.91
C THR A 222 14.96 7.38 1.87
N GLU A 223 14.29 8.49 1.57
CA GLU A 223 13.08 8.56 0.75
C GLU A 223 13.31 8.04 -0.66
N HIS A 224 12.77 6.85 -0.94
CA HIS A 224 12.54 6.34 -2.29
C HIS A 224 11.04 6.34 -2.54
N GLU A 225 10.61 6.66 -3.78
CA GLU A 225 9.18 6.72 -4.15
C GLU A 225 8.39 5.46 -3.76
N ASP A 226 9.04 4.29 -3.75
CA ASP A 226 8.41 3.02 -3.39
C ASP A 226 8.23 2.83 -1.87
N THR A 227 9.06 3.50 -1.06
CA THR A 227 8.90 3.52 0.41
C THR A 227 7.66 4.32 0.80
N ASP A 228 7.36 5.41 0.09
CA ASP A 228 6.14 6.18 0.31
C ASP A 228 4.88 5.42 -0.07
N LYS A 229 4.90 4.75 -1.23
CA LYS A 229 3.81 3.86 -1.66
C LYS A 229 3.58 2.74 -0.63
N TYR A 230 4.66 2.16 -0.09
CA TYR A 230 4.58 1.15 0.94
C TYR A 230 4.00 1.70 2.26
N ARG A 231 4.45 2.88 2.70
CA ARG A 231 3.91 3.54 3.90
C ARG A 231 2.42 3.83 3.77
N GLN A 232 1.98 4.37 2.63
CA GLN A 232 0.55 4.59 2.36
C GLN A 232 -0.25 3.29 2.42
N LEU A 233 0.30 2.20 1.88
CA LEU A 233 -0.32 0.88 1.91
C LEU A 233 -0.44 0.32 3.34
N LEU A 234 0.60 0.48 4.18
CA LEU A 234 0.55 0.11 5.60
C LEU A 234 -0.53 0.89 6.35
N VAL A 235 -0.58 2.22 6.17
CA VAL A 235 -1.59 3.09 6.81
C VAL A 235 -3.00 2.71 6.37
N ARG A 236 -3.21 2.45 5.07
CA ARG A 236 -4.51 1.99 4.54
C ARG A 236 -4.94 0.67 5.17
N THR A 237 -4.02 -0.28 5.33
CA THR A 237 -4.30 -1.59 5.95
C THR A 237 -4.65 -1.44 7.43
N LEU A 238 -3.91 -0.59 8.14
CA LEU A 238 -4.13 -0.29 9.56
C LEU A 238 -5.48 0.42 9.80
N HIS A 239 -5.86 1.35 8.91
CA HIS A 239 -7.18 1.96 8.90
C HIS A 239 -8.29 0.92 8.66
N SER A 240 -8.12 0.03 7.68
CA SER A 240 -9.09 -1.04 7.43
C SER A 240 -9.28 -1.97 8.64
N CYS A 241 -8.20 -2.26 9.38
CA CYS A 241 -8.30 -3.00 10.64
C CYS A 241 -9.11 -2.23 11.70
N SER A 242 -8.95 -0.91 11.80
CA SER A 242 -9.68 -0.08 12.77
C SER A 242 -11.18 0.02 12.45
N VAL A 243 -11.53 0.08 11.17
CA VAL A 243 -12.94 0.10 10.72
C VAL A 243 -13.62 -1.24 11.00
N ARG A 244 -12.92 -2.36 10.80
CA ARG A 244 -13.45 -3.70 11.06
C ARG A 244 -13.52 -4.04 12.56
N PHE A 245 -12.64 -3.47 13.38
CA PHE A 245 -12.53 -3.74 14.81
C PHE A 245 -12.43 -2.42 15.60
N PRO A 246 -13.59 -1.81 15.97
CA PRO A 246 -13.63 -0.52 16.66
C PRO A 246 -12.85 -0.49 17.99
N ASP A 247 -12.80 -1.61 18.71
CA ASP A 247 -12.07 -1.72 19.99
C ASP A 247 -10.56 -1.44 19.85
N MET A 248 -10.01 -1.65 18.64
CA MET A 248 -8.59 -1.42 18.34
C MET A 248 -8.31 -0.01 17.83
N ALA A 249 -9.36 0.80 17.58
CA ALA A 249 -9.22 2.15 17.06
C ALA A 249 -8.41 3.03 18.03
N ALA A 250 -8.60 2.90 19.35
CA ALA A 250 -7.83 3.65 20.35
C ALA A 250 -6.31 3.43 20.22
N ASN A 251 -5.91 2.21 19.88
CA ASN A 251 -4.51 1.87 19.65
C ASN A 251 -4.02 2.41 18.30
N VAL A 252 -4.86 2.44 17.28
CA VAL A 252 -4.47 2.82 15.92
C VAL A 252 -4.48 4.33 15.70
N ILE A 253 -5.37 5.07 16.38
CA ILE A 253 -5.55 6.52 16.25
C ILE A 253 -4.25 7.32 16.45
N PRO A 254 -3.33 7.00 17.38
CA PRO A 254 -2.06 7.72 17.48
C PRO A 254 -1.16 7.58 16.23
N VAL A 255 -1.24 6.45 15.52
CA VAL A 255 -0.38 6.12 14.36
C VAL A 255 -1.02 6.52 13.02
N VAL A 256 -2.35 6.54 12.95
CA VAL A 256 -3.06 7.20 11.82
C VAL A 256 -3.12 8.72 12.05
N GLY A 257 -3.15 9.14 13.31
CA GLY A 257 -3.10 10.52 13.75
C GLY A 257 -1.75 11.18 13.48
N THR A 258 -0.66 10.42 13.34
CA THR A 258 0.61 10.97 12.82
C THR A 258 0.51 11.50 11.37
N THR A 259 -0.54 11.12 10.63
CA THR A 259 -0.88 11.71 9.31
C THR A 259 -1.82 12.94 9.42
N PHE A 260 -2.43 13.19 10.57
CA PHE A 260 -3.38 14.29 10.83
C PHE A 260 -3.17 14.91 12.22
N THR A 261 -1.93 15.23 12.61
CA THR A 261 -1.70 15.80 13.94
C THR A 261 -2.21 17.23 14.00
N VAL A 262 -3.35 17.37 14.66
CA VAL A 262 -3.84 18.58 15.30
C VAL A 262 -3.82 18.28 16.81
N PRO A 263 -3.23 19.12 17.68
CA PRO A 263 -2.82 20.50 17.48
C PRO A 263 -1.33 20.68 17.12
N ILE A 264 -1.10 21.28 15.95
CA ILE A 264 0.23 21.50 15.34
C ILE A 264 1.13 22.37 16.21
N VAL A 265 0.56 23.33 16.94
CA VAL A 265 1.35 24.37 17.61
C VAL A 265 1.78 23.99 19.01
N GLU A 266 1.03 23.19 19.78
CA GLU A 266 1.52 22.72 21.08
C GLU A 266 2.71 21.76 20.93
N THR A 267 2.73 20.96 19.85
CA THR A 267 3.87 20.09 19.51
C THR A 267 5.08 20.85 19.00
N GLU A 268 4.92 22.08 18.49
CA GLU A 268 6.03 22.92 18.01
C GLU A 268 6.50 23.93 19.08
N ILE A 269 5.61 24.53 19.87
CA ILE A 269 6.00 25.37 21.03
C ILE A 269 6.70 24.53 22.11
N LYS A 270 6.24 23.31 22.42
CA LYS A 270 6.96 22.40 23.35
C LYS A 270 8.32 21.95 22.82
N LYS A 271 8.56 22.05 21.50
CA LYS A 271 9.85 21.75 20.88
C LYS A 271 10.77 22.97 20.77
N GLU A 272 10.23 24.19 20.71
CA GLU A 272 11.02 25.43 20.83
C GLU A 272 11.35 25.81 22.27
N SER A 273 10.51 25.44 23.25
CA SER A 273 10.72 25.80 24.68
C SER A 273 11.56 24.79 25.48
N GLY A 274 11.91 23.64 24.91
CA GLY A 274 12.80 22.68 25.57
C GLY A 274 12.29 22.12 26.91
N GLU A 275 10.98 21.91 27.08
CA GLU A 275 10.46 21.23 28.27
C GLU A 275 9.80 19.89 27.89
N THR A 276 10.59 18.82 28.04
CA THR A 276 10.06 17.49 28.36
C THR A 276 10.74 17.01 29.64
N LYS A 277 10.09 17.23 30.77
CA LYS A 277 10.23 16.32 31.91
C LYS A 277 8.89 15.61 32.09
N PRO A 278 8.86 14.27 32.17
CA PRO A 278 7.66 13.55 32.57
C PRO A 278 7.32 13.94 34.02
N GLU A 279 6.01 13.99 34.32
CA GLU A 279 5.52 14.14 35.68
C GLU A 279 5.98 12.95 36.53
N GLU A 280 7.02 13.16 37.35
CA GLU A 280 7.34 12.32 38.50
C GLU A 280 6.98 13.07 39.78
N GLU A 281 6.42 12.32 40.73
CA GLU A 281 5.96 12.75 42.04
C GLU A 281 6.97 13.65 42.77
N VAL A 282 6.48 14.78 43.30
CA VAL A 282 7.30 15.72 44.07
C VAL A 282 7.58 15.16 45.46
N THR A 283 8.78 14.62 45.67
CA THR A 283 9.44 14.60 46.99
C THR A 283 10.42 15.78 47.08
N VAL A 284 10.25 16.58 48.14
CA VAL A 284 10.96 17.85 48.39
C VAL A 284 12.42 17.59 48.83
N GLY A 285 13.38 18.27 48.19
CA GLY A 285 14.78 18.34 48.59
C GLY A 285 15.40 19.72 48.31
N SER A 286 16.17 20.25 49.27
CA SER A 286 16.46 21.68 49.50
C SER A 286 17.44 22.37 48.54
N THR A 287 17.15 23.63 48.18
CA THR A 287 18.09 24.60 47.60
C THR A 287 18.97 25.25 48.69
N GLN A 288 20.29 25.26 48.51
CA GLN A 288 21.20 26.04 49.36
C GLN A 288 21.14 27.54 49.00
N ARG A 289 21.09 28.39 50.02
CA ARG A 289 21.18 29.86 49.94
C ARG A 289 22.59 30.28 50.37
N LEU A 290 23.23 31.17 49.62
CA LEU A 290 24.44 31.87 50.06
C LEU A 290 24.17 33.38 50.14
N VAL A 291 24.72 34.00 51.18
CA VAL A 291 24.60 35.42 51.50
C VAL A 291 25.94 36.08 51.18
N THR A 292 25.92 37.19 50.44
CA THR A 292 27.12 38.04 50.25
C THR A 292 27.23 39.06 51.39
N GLU A 293 28.43 39.62 51.61
CA GLU A 293 28.83 40.42 52.77
C GLU A 293 27.98 41.68 53.09
N MET A 294 26.98 42.03 52.27
CA MET A 294 26.08 43.18 52.48
C MET A 294 24.62 42.80 52.78
N GLY A 295 24.37 41.61 53.34
CA GLY A 295 23.13 41.30 54.07
C GLY A 295 21.82 41.31 53.27
N THR A 296 21.86 41.26 51.94
CA THR A 296 20.67 41.20 51.08
C THR A 296 20.57 39.84 50.40
N TYR A 297 19.44 39.13 50.55
CA TYR A 297 19.20 37.83 49.94
C TYR A 297 18.91 37.99 48.43
N ALA A 298 19.71 37.38 47.56
CA ALA A 298 19.47 37.35 46.11
C ALA A 298 19.47 35.91 45.56
N THR A 299 18.45 35.56 44.79
CA THR A 299 18.37 34.31 44.01
C THR A 299 18.89 34.58 42.59
N GLN A 300 20.03 34.01 42.21
CA GLN A 300 20.52 34.09 40.82
C GLN A 300 19.82 33.04 39.94
N SER A 301 19.15 33.49 38.89
CA SER A 301 18.86 32.68 37.70
C SER A 301 19.88 33.07 36.63
N ALA A 302 20.87 32.21 36.37
CA ALA A 302 21.81 32.39 35.28
C ALA A 302 21.34 31.59 34.05
N LEU A 303 20.70 32.27 33.08
CA LEU A 303 20.61 31.75 31.72
C LEU A 303 21.96 31.96 31.04
N SER A 304 22.67 30.89 30.70
CA SER A 304 23.77 30.93 29.73
C SER A 304 23.34 30.17 28.48
N SER A 305 23.19 30.89 27.38
CA SER A 305 22.99 30.33 26.04
C SER A 305 24.35 29.93 25.44
N ALA A 306 24.66 28.63 25.44
CA ALA A 306 25.75 28.10 24.61
C ALA A 306 25.23 27.83 23.19
N ARG A 307 25.94 28.34 22.16
CA ARG A 307 25.68 28.00 20.76
C ARG A 307 26.21 26.59 20.44
N PRO A 308 25.49 25.77 19.66
CA PRO A 308 25.98 24.47 19.22
C PRO A 308 27.07 24.64 18.14
N THR A 309 27.89 23.61 17.98
CA THR A 309 29.08 23.60 17.10
C THR A 309 28.71 23.21 15.65
N LYS A 310 29.54 23.57 14.65
CA LYS A 310 29.28 23.39 13.21
C LYS A 310 28.86 21.98 12.73
N LYS A 311 29.06 20.91 13.53
CA LYS A 311 28.53 19.56 13.24
C LYS A 311 27.04 19.41 13.55
N GLU A 312 26.48 20.28 14.39
CA GLU A 312 25.06 20.32 14.76
C GLU A 312 24.25 21.16 13.77
N GLU A 313 24.84 22.19 13.12
CA GLU A 313 24.19 22.97 12.06
C GLU A 313 23.92 22.14 10.79
N GLU A 314 24.84 21.26 10.39
CA GLU A 314 24.63 20.34 9.25
C GLU A 314 23.53 19.31 9.55
N ARG A 315 23.46 18.78 10.79
CA ARG A 315 22.32 17.95 11.25
C ARG A 315 21.01 18.73 11.33
N PHE A 316 21.06 20.03 11.60
CA PHE A 316 19.89 20.90 11.67
C PHE A 316 19.29 21.14 10.29
N VAL A 317 20.12 21.31 9.25
CA VAL A 317 19.68 21.43 7.85
C VAL A 317 19.15 20.08 7.34
N GLU A 318 19.76 18.97 7.75
CA GLU A 318 19.30 17.61 7.42
C GLU A 318 17.92 17.34 8.06
N LEU A 319 17.70 17.73 9.33
CA LEU A 319 16.41 17.64 10.04
C LEU A 319 15.34 18.60 9.49
N TYR A 320 15.76 19.75 8.96
CA TYR A 320 14.90 20.72 8.29
C TYR A 320 14.36 20.17 6.96
N ILE A 321 15.20 19.51 6.16
CA ILE A 321 14.79 18.84 4.91
C ILE A 321 13.92 17.60 5.20
N ILE A 322 14.22 16.85 6.28
CA ILE A 322 13.41 15.71 6.80
C ILE A 322 11.96 16.10 7.11
N SER A 323 11.69 17.34 7.53
CA SER A 323 10.34 17.84 7.83
C SER A 323 9.57 18.31 6.59
N LEU A 324 10.25 18.71 5.51
CA LEU A 324 9.62 19.21 4.29
C LEU A 324 9.02 18.09 3.42
N SER A 325 9.71 16.95 3.32
CA SER A 325 9.34 15.88 2.36
C SER A 325 8.27 14.90 2.86
N CYS A 326 8.01 14.85 4.17
CA CYS A 326 7.08 13.90 4.79
C CYS A 326 5.70 14.48 5.13
N ARG A 327 5.22 15.47 4.39
CA ARG A 327 3.94 16.14 4.71
C ARG A 327 2.79 15.52 3.93
N PRO A 328 1.64 15.20 4.57
CA PRO A 328 0.37 15.08 3.86
C PRO A 328 0.23 16.27 2.90
N PRO A 329 -0.28 16.10 1.67
CA PRO A 329 -0.26 17.17 0.66
C PRO A 329 -0.87 18.48 1.19
N LEU A 330 -1.97 18.38 1.96
CA LEU A 330 -2.58 19.52 2.66
C LEU A 330 -1.66 20.24 3.65
N ARG A 331 -0.81 19.51 4.39
CA ARG A 331 0.19 20.09 5.31
C ARG A 331 1.37 20.69 4.54
N GLY A 332 1.69 20.13 3.36
CA GLY A 332 2.61 20.74 2.40
C GLY A 332 2.12 22.11 1.98
N PHE A 333 0.91 22.18 1.42
CA PHE A 333 0.29 23.43 0.99
C PHE A 333 0.17 24.48 2.10
N LEU A 334 -0.24 24.09 3.31
CA LEU A 334 -0.35 25.01 4.46
C LEU A 334 1.00 25.63 4.86
N LEU A 335 2.09 24.88 4.75
CA LEU A 335 3.42 25.35 5.17
C LEU A 335 4.21 25.98 4.02
N GLU A 336 3.86 25.66 2.78
CA GLU A 336 4.28 26.41 1.57
C GLU A 336 3.62 27.79 1.50
N GLY A 337 2.51 27.97 2.21
CA GLY A 337 1.85 29.26 2.40
C GLY A 337 0.58 29.45 1.56
N ASP A 338 0.04 28.38 1.00
CA ASP A 338 -1.20 28.39 0.21
C ASP A 338 -2.44 28.30 1.10
N PHE A 339 -2.66 29.37 1.89
CA PHE A 339 -3.79 29.46 2.82
C PHE A 339 -5.16 29.60 2.15
N PHE A 340 -5.21 29.86 0.84
CA PHE A 340 -6.45 29.82 0.06
C PHE A 340 -7.12 28.44 0.12
N VAL A 341 -6.31 27.36 0.03
CA VAL A 341 -6.81 25.98 0.15
C VAL A 341 -7.38 25.74 1.56
N ALA A 342 -6.77 26.36 2.57
CA ALA A 342 -7.22 26.29 3.96
C ALA A 342 -8.58 26.98 4.17
N ALA A 343 -8.78 28.16 3.58
CA ALA A 343 -10.06 28.88 3.62
C ALA A 343 -11.18 28.10 2.89
N ALA A 344 -10.87 27.47 1.75
CA ALA A 344 -11.79 26.59 1.05
C ALA A 344 -12.15 25.34 1.89
N LEU A 345 -11.15 24.73 2.54
CA LEU A 345 -11.35 23.61 3.46
C LEU A 345 -12.25 24.00 4.63
N ALA A 346 -12.03 25.15 5.26
CA ALA A 346 -12.87 25.64 6.36
C ALA A 346 -14.33 25.84 5.93
N THR A 347 -14.55 26.40 4.73
CA THR A 347 -15.89 26.61 4.17
C THR A 347 -16.61 25.28 3.89
N THR A 348 -15.90 24.30 3.35
CA THR A 348 -16.47 22.97 3.05
C THR A 348 -16.78 22.18 4.32
N LEU A 349 -15.87 22.17 5.30
CA LEU A 349 -16.09 21.56 6.61
C LEU A 349 -17.29 22.17 7.33
N THR A 350 -17.46 23.50 7.26
CA THR A 350 -18.62 24.19 7.85
C THR A 350 -19.93 23.71 7.23
N LYS A 351 -20.00 23.60 5.90
CA LYS A 351 -21.20 23.09 5.20
C LYS A 351 -21.49 21.63 5.55
N ILE A 352 -20.46 20.79 5.67
CA ILE A 352 -20.60 19.39 6.06
C ILE A 352 -21.11 19.28 7.50
N ALA A 353 -20.55 20.04 8.44
CA ALA A 353 -20.97 20.06 9.83
C ALA A 353 -22.43 20.53 9.99
N LEU A 354 -22.82 21.60 9.30
CA LEU A 354 -24.22 22.08 9.33
C LEU A 354 -25.20 21.05 8.74
N ARG A 355 -24.80 20.29 7.71
CA ARG A 355 -25.60 19.18 7.16
C ARG A 355 -25.66 17.99 8.10
N TYR A 356 -24.55 17.66 8.74
CA TYR A 356 -24.47 16.57 9.71
C TYR A 356 -25.43 16.81 10.89
N VAL A 357 -25.46 18.04 11.40
CA VAL A 357 -26.40 18.48 12.44
C VAL A 357 -27.86 18.34 11.99
N ALA A 358 -28.16 18.59 10.70
CA ALA A 358 -29.52 18.44 10.17
C ALA A 358 -29.95 16.98 9.96
N LEU A 359 -29.01 16.05 9.73
CA LEU A 359 -29.30 14.64 9.40
C LEU A 359 -29.29 13.72 10.61
N VAL A 360 -28.39 13.96 11.58
CA VAL A 360 -28.21 13.09 12.74
C VAL A 360 -29.03 13.65 13.91
N PRO A 361 -29.95 12.89 14.54
CA PRO A 361 -30.76 13.39 15.65
C PRO A 361 -30.02 13.40 17.00
N GLU A 362 -28.90 12.68 17.12
CA GLU A 362 -28.17 12.52 18.39
C GLU A 362 -27.21 13.69 18.69
N LYS A 363 -27.50 14.44 19.75
CA LYS A 363 -26.76 15.66 20.13
C LYS A 363 -25.30 15.42 20.53
N LYS A 364 -24.96 14.24 21.08
CA LYS A 364 -23.57 13.91 21.46
C LYS A 364 -22.67 13.78 20.24
N LEU A 365 -23.12 13.05 19.23
CA LEU A 365 -22.40 12.87 17.97
C LEU A 365 -22.29 14.18 17.19
N GLN A 366 -23.36 14.99 17.16
CA GLN A 366 -23.34 16.33 16.60
C GLN A 366 -22.24 17.19 17.22
N ASN A 367 -22.22 17.29 18.56
CA ASN A 367 -21.24 18.12 19.27
C ASN A 367 -19.81 17.60 19.08
N SER A 368 -19.61 16.28 19.06
CA SER A 368 -18.31 15.67 18.77
C SER A 368 -17.79 16.11 17.40
N PHE A 369 -18.60 15.95 16.35
CA PHE A 369 -18.22 16.29 14.98
C PHE A 369 -17.96 17.79 14.80
N VAL A 370 -18.81 18.64 15.37
CA VAL A 370 -18.64 20.11 15.32
C VAL A 370 -17.38 20.53 16.06
N SER A 371 -17.11 19.95 17.25
CA SER A 371 -15.91 20.28 18.03
C SER A 371 -14.62 19.88 17.31
N GLU A 372 -14.61 18.75 16.60
CA GLU A 372 -13.48 18.30 15.80
C GLU A 372 -13.24 19.23 14.60
N ALA A 373 -14.30 19.63 13.88
CA ALA A 373 -14.21 20.59 12.79
C ALA A 373 -13.69 21.97 13.26
N MET A 374 -14.14 22.44 14.42
CA MET A 374 -13.67 23.69 15.03
C MET A 374 -12.20 23.60 15.46
N LEU A 375 -11.77 22.47 16.02
CA LEU A 375 -10.38 22.22 16.40
C LEU A 375 -9.45 22.25 15.17
N LEU A 376 -9.86 21.63 14.06
CA LEU A 376 -9.11 21.69 12.80
C LEU A 376 -8.95 23.14 12.29
N MET A 377 -10.02 23.93 12.29
CA MET A 377 -9.96 25.33 11.84
C MET A 377 -9.11 26.22 12.77
N ALA A 378 -9.25 26.04 14.09
CA ALA A 378 -8.46 26.78 15.08
C ALA A 378 -6.96 26.52 14.91
N THR A 379 -6.58 25.29 14.58
CA THR A 379 -5.18 24.93 14.41
C THR A 379 -4.59 25.38 13.09
N ILE A 380 -5.39 25.42 12.02
CA ILE A 380 -5.01 26.08 10.77
C ILE A 380 -4.73 27.57 10.99
N LEU A 381 -5.59 28.27 11.75
CA LEU A 381 -5.37 29.68 12.11
C LEU A 381 -4.10 29.87 12.94
N HIS A 382 -3.86 28.98 13.90
CA HIS A 382 -2.70 29.08 14.77
C HIS A 382 -1.39 28.82 14.00
N VAL A 383 -1.40 27.87 13.05
CA VAL A 383 -0.28 27.66 12.13
C VAL A 383 -0.08 28.85 11.20
N GLY A 384 -1.16 29.41 10.65
CA GLY A 384 -1.07 30.56 9.76
C GLY A 384 -0.47 31.81 10.41
N LYS A 385 -0.72 32.01 11.71
CA LYS A 385 -0.16 33.11 12.51
C LYS A 385 1.22 32.81 13.09
N SER A 386 1.65 31.55 13.11
CA SER A 386 2.99 31.17 13.54
C SER A 386 4.04 31.56 12.48
N SER A 387 5.33 31.60 12.86
CA SER A 387 6.45 31.84 11.94
C SER A 387 6.92 30.60 11.17
N LEU A 388 6.13 29.52 11.20
CA LEU A 388 6.44 28.23 10.59
C LEU A 388 6.22 28.15 9.06
N PRO A 389 5.17 28.77 8.47
CA PRO A 389 4.95 28.72 7.03
C PRO A 389 5.87 29.71 6.28
N LYS A 390 6.26 29.36 5.05
CA LYS A 390 7.13 30.22 4.21
C LYS A 390 6.52 31.59 3.91
N LYS A 391 5.19 31.64 3.81
CA LYS A 391 4.38 32.85 3.67
C LYS A 391 3.38 32.87 4.81
N GLN A 392 3.17 34.03 5.44
CA GLN A 392 2.16 34.17 6.49
C GLN A 392 0.75 34.13 5.88
N ILE A 393 -0.23 33.74 6.71
CA ILE A 393 -1.64 33.77 6.32
C ILE A 393 -2.07 35.21 5.97
N THR A 394 -2.91 35.35 4.95
CA THR A 394 -3.49 36.66 4.61
C THR A 394 -4.62 37.02 5.57
N ASP A 395 -4.86 38.31 5.78
CA ASP A 395 -5.93 38.79 6.65
C ASP A 395 -7.32 38.32 6.14
N ASP A 396 -7.50 38.29 4.81
CA ASP A 396 -8.70 37.76 4.16
C ASP A 396 -8.95 36.28 4.47
N ASP A 397 -7.91 35.45 4.49
CA ASP A 397 -8.03 34.01 4.81
C ASP A 397 -8.32 33.80 6.31
N VAL A 398 -7.72 34.62 7.18
CA VAL A 398 -8.00 34.62 8.63
C VAL A 398 -9.47 34.95 8.88
N ASP A 399 -9.99 35.99 8.24
CA ASP A 399 -11.38 36.42 8.39
C ASP A 399 -12.36 35.35 7.88
N ARG A 400 -12.06 34.72 6.74
CA ARG A 400 -12.89 33.62 6.21
C ARG A 400 -12.95 32.42 7.15
N ILE A 401 -11.82 31.99 7.70
CA ILE A 401 -11.77 30.85 8.63
C ILE A 401 -12.43 31.22 9.97
N SER A 402 -12.24 32.45 10.43
CA SER A 402 -12.86 32.96 11.67
C SER A 402 -14.38 33.07 11.54
N LEU A 403 -14.89 33.49 10.37
CA LEU A 403 -16.32 33.48 10.07
C LEU A 403 -16.89 32.05 10.13
N CYS A 404 -16.19 31.07 9.53
CA CYS A 404 -16.58 29.66 9.58
C CYS A 404 -16.64 29.12 11.03
N LEU A 405 -15.65 29.45 11.86
CA LEU A 405 -15.64 29.11 13.28
C LEU A 405 -16.82 29.72 14.04
N LYS A 406 -17.13 30.99 13.79
CA LYS A 406 -18.26 31.69 14.43
C LYS A 406 -19.60 31.06 14.05
N VAL A 407 -19.76 30.68 12.78
CA VAL A 407 -20.96 29.98 12.28
C VAL A 407 -21.16 28.63 12.96
N LEU A 408 -20.09 27.86 13.16
CA LEU A 408 -20.17 26.58 13.87
C LEU A 408 -20.39 26.75 15.38
N SER A 409 -19.90 27.82 15.98
CA SER A 409 -20.13 28.10 17.40
C SER A 409 -21.57 28.52 17.68
N GLU A 410 -22.17 29.34 16.82
CA GLU A 410 -23.54 29.85 17.01
C GLU A 410 -24.60 28.87 16.50
N CYS A 411 -24.27 28.04 15.50
CA CYS A 411 -25.18 27.05 14.89
C CYS A 411 -26.59 27.60 14.58
N SER A 412 -26.68 28.87 14.18
CA SER A 412 -27.95 29.52 13.91
C SER A 412 -28.67 28.90 12.70
N PRO A 413 -30.00 28.67 12.78
CA PRO A 413 -30.77 28.11 11.66
C PRO A 413 -30.69 29.00 10.41
N LEU A 414 -30.61 30.32 10.59
CA LEU A 414 -30.43 31.28 9.50
C LEU A 414 -29.09 31.04 8.77
N MET A 415 -27.99 30.86 9.52
CA MET A 415 -26.67 30.61 8.92
C MET A 415 -26.62 29.25 8.20
N SER A 416 -27.35 28.25 8.70
CA SER A 416 -27.48 26.96 8.01
C SER A 416 -28.17 27.09 6.66
N GLU A 417 -29.23 27.91 6.57
CA GLU A 417 -29.92 28.18 5.32
C GLU A 417 -29.05 28.94 4.33
N ILE A 418 -28.34 29.98 4.79
CA ILE A 418 -27.42 30.76 3.97
C ILE A 418 -26.32 29.87 3.37
N PHE A 419 -25.62 29.10 4.20
CA PHE A 419 -24.49 28.28 3.75
C PHE A 419 -24.89 27.11 2.85
N ASN A 420 -26.07 26.50 3.08
CA ASN A 420 -26.51 25.32 2.34
C ASN A 420 -27.33 25.64 1.08
N LYS A 421 -28.18 26.67 1.12
CA LYS A 421 -29.10 27.03 0.03
C LYS A 421 -28.67 28.31 -0.68
N GLU A 422 -28.56 29.42 0.03
CA GLU A 422 -28.37 30.74 -0.60
C GLU A 422 -27.02 30.88 -1.29
N CYS A 423 -25.92 30.42 -0.67
CA CYS A 423 -24.61 30.42 -1.31
C CYS A 423 -24.60 29.66 -2.65
N ARG A 424 -25.39 28.59 -2.76
CA ARG A 424 -25.53 27.83 -4.01
C ARG A 424 -26.34 28.61 -5.04
N GLN A 425 -27.43 29.26 -4.61
CA GLN A 425 -28.25 30.08 -5.50
C GLN A 425 -27.46 31.26 -6.06
N SER A 426 -26.71 31.97 -5.21
CA SER A 426 -25.86 33.09 -5.63
C SER A 426 -24.77 32.65 -6.61
N LEU A 427 -24.15 31.49 -6.38
CA LEU A 427 -23.19 30.92 -7.34
C LEU A 427 -23.85 30.57 -8.68
N SER A 428 -25.05 29.97 -8.65
CA SER A 428 -25.82 29.66 -9.86
C SER A 428 -26.15 30.92 -10.66
N ASN A 429 -26.56 32.00 -9.98
CA ASN A 429 -26.85 33.29 -10.61
C ASN A 429 -25.60 33.92 -11.22
N MET A 430 -24.46 33.86 -10.52
CA MET A 430 -23.17 34.37 -11.01
C MET A 430 -22.70 33.60 -12.25
N LEU A 431 -22.78 32.27 -12.25
CA LEU A 431 -22.44 31.44 -13.41
C LEU A 431 -23.35 31.73 -14.61
N HIS A 432 -24.65 31.91 -14.38
CA HIS A 432 -25.59 32.29 -15.42
C HIS A 432 -25.26 33.68 -16.01
N ALA A 433 -24.93 34.66 -15.16
CA ALA A 433 -24.51 35.98 -15.60
C ALA A 433 -23.22 35.93 -16.42
N LYS A 434 -22.22 35.16 -15.99
CA LYS A 434 -20.97 34.97 -16.75
C LYS A 434 -21.19 34.32 -18.11
N LEU A 435 -22.06 33.30 -18.19
CA LEU A 435 -22.39 32.68 -19.48
C LEU A 435 -23.07 33.65 -20.44
N GLU A 436 -23.94 34.53 -19.94
CA GLU A 436 -24.56 35.57 -20.76
C GLU A 436 -23.55 36.64 -21.20
N GLU A 437 -22.62 37.05 -20.33
CA GLU A 437 -21.51 37.94 -20.70
C GLU A 437 -20.59 37.33 -21.77
N GLU A 438 -20.26 36.05 -21.66
CA GLU A 438 -19.47 35.33 -22.67
C GLU A 438 -20.21 35.26 -24.01
N LYS A 439 -21.51 34.94 -24.01
CA LYS A 439 -22.34 34.96 -25.23
C LYS A 439 -22.41 36.35 -25.85
N LEU A 440 -22.53 37.40 -25.06
CA LEU A 440 -22.54 38.78 -25.54
C LEU A 440 -21.18 39.21 -26.07
N SER A 441 -20.08 38.76 -25.45
CA SER A 441 -18.71 39.02 -25.89
C SER A 441 -18.41 38.31 -27.21
N GLN A 442 -18.81 37.04 -27.34
CA GLN A 442 -18.72 36.29 -28.61
C GLN A 442 -19.57 36.93 -29.72
N LYS A 443 -20.77 37.42 -29.39
CA LYS A 443 -21.61 38.18 -30.34
C LYS A 443 -20.94 39.48 -30.77
N LYS A 444 -20.39 40.27 -29.84
CA LYS A 444 -19.65 41.50 -30.14
C LYS A 444 -18.38 41.24 -30.96
N GLU A 445 -17.68 40.14 -30.72
CA GLU A 445 -16.53 39.73 -31.54
C GLU A 445 -16.98 39.27 -32.94
N SER A 446 -18.10 38.57 -33.06
CA SER A 446 -18.67 38.19 -34.36
C SER A 446 -19.16 39.40 -35.17
N GLU A 447 -19.71 40.43 -34.51
CA GLU A 447 -20.11 41.69 -35.14
C GLU A 447 -18.89 42.55 -35.52
N LYS A 448 -17.83 42.58 -34.70
CA LYS A 448 -16.56 43.23 -35.07
C LYS A 448 -15.82 42.53 -36.22
N ARG A 449 -16.03 41.22 -36.44
CA ARG A 449 -15.48 40.51 -37.62
C ARG A 449 -16.19 40.86 -38.93
N ASN A 450 -17.37 41.47 -38.88
CA ASN A 450 -18.05 42.00 -40.06
C ASN A 450 -17.60 43.45 -40.41
N VAL A 451 -16.50 43.93 -39.82
CA VAL A 451 -15.89 45.19 -40.25
C VAL A 451 -15.23 44.99 -41.62
N THR A 452 -15.72 45.76 -42.58
CA THR A 452 -15.25 45.86 -43.97
C THR A 452 -13.73 46.03 -44.03
N VAL A 453 -13.03 45.03 -44.56
CA VAL A 453 -11.58 45.07 -44.82
C VAL A 453 -11.29 46.19 -45.83
N GLN A 454 -10.51 47.19 -45.42
CA GLN A 454 -9.96 48.21 -46.32
C GLN A 454 -8.74 47.63 -47.05
N ALA A 455 -8.54 47.98 -48.31
CA ALA A 455 -7.54 47.34 -49.19
C ALA A 455 -6.08 47.51 -48.72
N ASP A 456 -5.82 48.49 -47.86
CA ASP A 456 -4.48 48.84 -47.35
C ASP A 456 -4.15 48.21 -45.98
N ASP A 457 -5.03 47.38 -45.40
CA ASP A 457 -4.72 46.71 -44.13
C ASP A 457 -3.63 45.63 -44.31
N PRO A 458 -2.56 45.64 -43.51
CA PRO A 458 -1.44 44.72 -43.66
C PRO A 458 -1.86 43.27 -43.35
N ILE A 459 -1.57 42.37 -44.29
CA ILE A 459 -1.84 40.93 -44.15
C ILE A 459 -0.85 40.34 -43.13
N SER A 460 -1.36 39.93 -41.97
CA SER A 460 -0.57 39.25 -40.94
C SER A 460 -0.37 37.76 -41.31
N PHE A 461 0.86 37.36 -41.61
CA PHE A 461 1.22 35.96 -41.83
C PHE A 461 1.49 35.27 -40.49
N MET A 462 0.59 34.37 -40.08
CA MET A 462 0.64 33.66 -38.79
C MET A 462 1.94 32.88 -38.55
N GLN A 463 2.57 32.35 -39.60
CA GLN A 463 3.87 31.64 -39.50
C GLN A 463 5.06 32.55 -39.14
N LEU A 464 4.90 33.87 -39.26
CA LEU A 464 5.95 34.84 -38.98
C LEU A 464 5.77 35.56 -37.64
N THR A 465 4.75 35.19 -36.85
CA THR A 465 4.53 35.77 -35.51
C THR A 465 5.41 35.10 -34.45
N ALA A 466 6.15 35.92 -33.69
CA ALA A 466 7.12 35.44 -32.70
C ALA A 466 6.43 34.68 -31.54
N LYS A 467 7.07 33.63 -31.03
CA LYS A 467 6.57 32.68 -30.01
C LYS A 467 6.16 33.28 -28.65
N SER A 468 6.33 34.58 -28.43
CA SER A 468 6.09 35.23 -27.12
C SER A 468 4.62 35.54 -26.82
N GLU A 469 3.73 35.52 -27.81
CA GLU A 469 2.29 35.81 -27.62
C GLU A 469 1.47 34.49 -27.60
N MET A 470 1.79 33.62 -26.65
CA MET A 470 1.20 32.27 -26.52
C MET A 470 0.16 32.18 -25.39
N SER A 471 -0.67 33.20 -25.18
CA SER A 471 -1.78 33.14 -24.21
C SER A 471 -3.14 32.95 -24.85
N SER A 472 -3.25 33.12 -26.17
CA SER A 472 -4.52 33.05 -26.94
C SER A 472 -4.61 31.83 -27.87
N LYS A 473 -3.64 30.90 -27.78
CA LYS A 473 -3.50 29.75 -28.69
C LYS A 473 -4.14 28.44 -28.20
N GLU A 474 -4.50 28.33 -26.92
CA GLU A 474 -5.15 27.10 -26.42
C GLU A 474 -6.57 26.94 -26.99
N ASP A 475 -7.31 28.03 -27.12
CA ASP A 475 -8.70 28.00 -27.62
C ASP A 475 -8.80 27.65 -29.12
N GLN A 476 -7.85 28.08 -29.95
CA GLN A 476 -7.87 27.76 -31.39
C GLN A 476 -7.36 26.35 -31.71
N PHE A 477 -6.46 25.79 -30.90
CA PHE A 477 -6.03 24.41 -31.07
C PHE A 477 -7.14 23.43 -30.69
N GLN A 478 -7.89 23.71 -29.62
CA GLN A 478 -9.09 22.95 -29.28
C GLN A 478 -10.18 23.06 -30.36
N LEU A 479 -10.39 24.24 -30.94
CA LEU A 479 -11.35 24.44 -32.04
C LEU A 479 -10.94 23.67 -33.32
N SER A 480 -9.65 23.63 -33.65
CA SER A 480 -9.12 22.84 -34.77
C SER A 480 -9.24 21.34 -34.50
N LEU A 481 -8.97 20.90 -33.27
CA LEU A 481 -9.12 19.50 -32.86
C LEU A 481 -10.59 19.06 -32.91
N LEU A 482 -11.52 19.89 -32.42
CA LEU A 482 -12.96 19.64 -32.47
C LEU A 482 -13.52 19.63 -33.91
N ALA A 483 -12.94 20.44 -34.80
CA ALA A 483 -13.25 20.41 -36.23
C ALA A 483 -12.68 19.14 -36.90
N ALA A 484 -11.46 18.74 -36.56
CA ALA A 484 -10.83 17.51 -37.05
C ALA A 484 -11.51 16.24 -36.54
N MET A 485 -12.11 16.28 -35.35
CA MET A 485 -12.94 15.21 -34.78
C MET A 485 -14.36 15.14 -35.37
N GLY A 486 -14.70 16.01 -36.33
CA GLY A 486 -15.93 15.92 -37.13
C GLY A 486 -17.22 16.30 -36.42
N THR A 487 -17.15 16.99 -35.28
CA THR A 487 -18.32 17.30 -34.44
C THR A 487 -19.06 18.61 -34.78
N THR A 488 -18.66 19.35 -35.83
CA THR A 488 -19.36 20.56 -36.27
C THR A 488 -19.83 20.45 -37.72
N GLN A 489 -21.11 20.75 -37.94
CA GLN A 489 -21.74 20.70 -39.26
C GLN A 489 -21.05 21.66 -40.24
N ARG A 490 -20.70 21.11 -41.41
CA ARG A 490 -20.10 21.75 -42.59
C ARG A 490 -20.37 23.26 -42.70
N LYS A 491 -19.32 24.04 -42.51
CA LYS A 491 -19.06 25.23 -43.33
C LYS A 491 -17.60 25.17 -43.77
N GLU A 492 -17.41 25.17 -45.08
CA GLU A 492 -16.15 25.04 -45.78
C GLU A 492 -15.14 26.11 -45.31
N ALA A 493 -14.06 25.66 -44.69
CA ALA A 493 -12.84 26.44 -44.57
C ALA A 493 -11.82 25.79 -45.50
N ALA A 494 -11.48 26.50 -46.59
CA ALA A 494 -10.50 26.06 -47.56
C ALA A 494 -9.12 25.94 -46.89
N ASP A 495 -8.51 24.77 -47.04
CA ASP A 495 -7.22 24.40 -46.45
C ASP A 495 -6.08 25.05 -47.26
N PRO A 496 -5.31 26.00 -46.70
CA PRO A 496 -4.32 26.78 -47.46
C PRO A 496 -3.00 26.03 -47.71
N LEU A 497 -2.92 24.74 -47.37
CA LEU A 497 -1.70 23.93 -47.54
C LEU A 497 -1.79 22.86 -48.66
N ALA A 498 -2.90 22.80 -49.41
CA ALA A 498 -3.00 21.96 -50.60
C ALA A 498 -2.37 22.63 -51.82
N SER A 499 -1.04 22.81 -51.80
CA SER A 499 -0.28 23.24 -52.98
C SER A 499 -0.23 22.10 -54.01
N LYS A 500 -1.15 22.13 -54.98
CA LYS A 500 -1.04 21.36 -56.23
C LYS A 500 -0.19 22.13 -57.23
N LEU A 501 1.12 22.09 -57.07
CA LEU A 501 2.06 22.45 -58.13
C LEU A 501 2.58 21.17 -58.77
N ASN A 502 1.89 20.76 -59.83
CA ASN A 502 2.34 19.76 -60.76
C ASN A 502 2.60 20.47 -62.10
N LYS A 503 3.87 20.67 -62.44
CA LYS A 503 4.35 20.74 -63.81
C LYS A 503 5.84 20.41 -63.85
#